data_AF-A0A248UEF4-F1
#
_entry.id   AF-A0A248UEF4-F1
#
_cell.length_a   1.000
_cell.length_b   1.000
_cell.length_c   1.000
_cell.angle_alpha   90.00
_cell.angle_beta   90.00
_cell.angle_gamma   90.00
#
_symmetry.space_group_name_H-M   'P 1'
#
loop_
_entity.id
_entity.type
_entity.pdbx_description
1 polymer ?
#
loop_
_entity_poly.entity_id
_entity_poly.type
_entity_poly.pdbx_seq_one_letter_code
_entity_poly.pdbx_strand_id
1 'polypeptide(L)'
;MASAKTKSARVHELKVWGLYILGLLPALWAFYLGATDQLGADPVKSFEHTLGLWALRFLILTLLVTPIRDVTGISLLRYRRALGLLAFYYVLMHFTVYMVLDQALSISAVIADIVKRPFITIGMISLALLVPLALTSNNWSIRKLGRRWVTLHKLVYVAIAGGAIHFLMSVKSWPAEPIIYAAIVTTLLLWRVARPFTKGSKQVKRPREAAVILKK
;
A
#
# COMPACT_ATOMS: atom_id res chain seq x y z
N MET A 1 34.92 -11.74 9.84
CA MET A 1 33.48 -11.55 10.15
C MET A 1 32.83 -10.30 9.51
N ALA A 2 33.53 -9.16 9.34
CA ALA A 2 32.96 -7.95 8.71
C ALA A 2 32.54 -8.12 7.22
N SER A 3 33.30 -8.90 6.44
CA SER A 3 33.06 -9.14 5.00
C SER A 3 31.78 -9.94 4.69
N ALA A 4 31.36 -10.85 5.58
CA ALA A 4 30.11 -11.61 5.40
C ALA A 4 28.87 -10.74 5.67
N LYS A 5 28.97 -9.80 6.60
CA LYS A 5 27.88 -8.89 6.99
C LYS A 5 27.59 -7.87 5.88
N THR A 6 28.60 -7.37 5.20
CA THR A 6 28.46 -6.47 4.04
C THR A 6 27.92 -7.18 2.80
N LYS A 7 28.36 -8.43 2.53
CA LYS A 7 27.78 -9.25 1.43
C LYS A 7 26.30 -9.53 1.63
N SER A 8 25.88 -9.91 2.84
CA SER A 8 24.47 -10.15 3.18
C SER A 8 23.61 -8.88 3.04
N ALA A 9 24.09 -7.74 3.52
CA ALA A 9 23.41 -6.45 3.36
C ALA A 9 23.19 -6.09 1.88
N ARG A 10 24.23 -6.26 1.04
CA ARG A 10 24.16 -6.00 -0.40
C ARG A 10 23.14 -6.90 -1.12
N VAL A 11 23.13 -8.20 -0.83
CA VAL A 11 22.13 -9.12 -1.41
C VAL A 11 20.71 -8.71 -1.02
N HIS A 12 20.51 -8.22 0.20
CA HIS A 12 19.21 -7.75 0.65
C HIS A 12 18.76 -6.45 -0.02
N GLU A 13 19.67 -5.50 -0.23
CA GLU A 13 19.38 -4.30 -1.00
C GLU A 13 19.02 -4.64 -2.44
N LEU A 14 19.76 -5.54 -3.09
CA LEU A 14 19.47 -6.02 -4.44
C LEU A 14 18.07 -6.64 -4.54
N LYS A 15 17.63 -7.40 -3.53
CA LYS A 15 16.26 -7.96 -3.50
C LYS A 15 15.18 -6.88 -3.41
N VAL A 16 15.42 -5.80 -2.68
CA VAL A 16 14.48 -4.67 -2.59
C VAL A 16 14.44 -3.90 -3.90
N TRP A 17 15.59 -3.68 -4.54
CA TRP A 17 15.65 -3.07 -5.87
C TRP A 17 14.97 -3.93 -6.94
N GLY A 18 15.18 -5.25 -6.89
CA GLY A 18 14.48 -6.20 -7.76
C GLY A 18 12.96 -6.13 -7.59
N LEU A 19 12.46 -5.90 -6.37
CA LEU A 19 11.04 -5.69 -6.13
C LEU A 19 10.51 -4.40 -6.80
N TYR A 20 11.28 -3.31 -6.82
CA TYR A 20 10.86 -2.11 -7.55
C TYR A 20 10.80 -2.33 -9.06
N ILE A 21 11.83 -2.97 -9.62
CA ILE A 21 11.90 -3.27 -11.06
C ILE A 21 10.71 -4.16 -11.45
N LEU A 22 10.55 -5.30 -10.76
CA LEU A 22 9.44 -6.23 -10.99
C LEU A 22 8.09 -5.55 -10.75
N GLY A 23 8.01 -4.72 -9.73
CA GLY A 23 6.79 -4.01 -9.35
C GLY A 23 6.35 -2.97 -10.36
N LEU A 24 7.26 -2.40 -11.16
CA LEU A 24 6.95 -1.43 -12.22
C LEU A 24 6.66 -2.08 -13.58
N LEU A 25 7.01 -3.36 -13.77
CA LEU A 25 6.76 -4.06 -15.05
C LEU A 25 5.30 -3.99 -15.50
N PRO A 26 4.28 -4.14 -14.64
CA PRO A 26 2.90 -4.06 -15.10
C PRO A 26 2.52 -2.68 -15.67
N ALA A 27 3.09 -1.60 -15.12
CA ALA A 27 2.85 -0.25 -15.65
C ALA A 27 3.53 -0.07 -17.00
N LEU A 28 4.78 -0.53 -17.13
CA LEU A 28 5.52 -0.48 -18.40
C LEU A 28 4.85 -1.32 -19.49
N TRP A 29 4.37 -2.51 -19.12
CA TRP A 29 3.64 -3.38 -20.05
C TRP A 29 2.33 -2.77 -20.50
N ALA A 30 1.52 -2.25 -19.57
CA ALA A 30 0.26 -1.61 -19.92
C ALA A 30 0.49 -0.34 -20.76
N PHE A 31 1.54 0.43 -20.48
CA PHE A 31 1.94 1.56 -21.31
C PHE A 31 2.33 1.11 -22.73
N TYR A 32 3.12 0.04 -22.86
CA TYR A 32 3.49 -0.52 -24.17
C TYR A 32 2.26 -0.96 -24.97
N LEU A 33 1.31 -1.66 -24.33
CA LEU A 33 0.06 -2.05 -24.97
C LEU A 33 -0.76 -0.82 -25.40
N GLY A 34 -0.79 0.24 -24.59
CA GLY A 34 -1.47 1.49 -24.93
C GLY A 34 -0.82 2.21 -26.10
N ALA A 35 0.51 2.25 -26.13
CA ALA A 35 1.31 2.87 -27.20
C ALA A 35 1.30 2.08 -28.52
N THR A 36 0.81 0.84 -28.52
CA THR A 36 0.71 -0.03 -29.70
C THR A 36 -0.74 -0.41 -30.05
N ASP A 37 -1.72 0.34 -29.53
CA ASP A 37 -3.16 0.17 -29.75
C ASP A 37 -3.70 -1.23 -29.39
N GLN A 38 -3.08 -1.90 -28.41
CA GLN A 38 -3.44 -3.24 -27.95
C GLN A 38 -4.27 -3.23 -26.64
N LEU A 39 -4.60 -2.07 -26.08
CA LEU A 39 -5.44 -1.95 -24.87
C LEU A 39 -6.96 -1.99 -25.13
N GLY A 40 -7.37 -2.08 -26.39
CA GLY A 40 -8.79 -2.16 -26.78
C GLY A 40 -9.41 -0.79 -27.06
N ALA A 41 -10.75 -0.73 -27.01
CA ALA A 41 -11.53 0.39 -27.52
C ALA A 41 -11.36 1.72 -26.76
N ASP A 42 -11.06 1.65 -25.46
CA ASP A 42 -10.80 2.81 -24.61
C ASP A 42 -9.44 2.62 -23.90
N PRO A 43 -8.33 2.93 -24.58
CA PRO A 43 -6.99 2.60 -24.09
C PRO A 43 -6.61 3.45 -22.87
N VAL A 44 -7.03 4.73 -22.82
CA VAL A 44 -6.77 5.63 -21.69
C VAL A 44 -7.42 5.09 -20.42
N LYS A 45 -8.72 4.77 -20.49
CA LYS A 45 -9.45 4.22 -19.34
C LYS A 45 -8.93 2.86 -18.90
N SER A 46 -8.58 2.00 -19.86
CA SER A 46 -8.02 0.67 -19.56
C SER A 46 -6.66 0.77 -18.88
N PHE A 47 -5.83 1.71 -19.32
CA PHE A 47 -4.54 2.00 -18.69
C PHE A 47 -4.71 2.59 -17.29
N GLU A 48 -5.59 3.58 -17.14
CA GLU A 48 -5.92 4.21 -15.86
C GLU A 48 -6.42 3.18 -14.83
N HIS A 49 -7.35 2.31 -15.24
CA HIS A 49 -7.89 1.23 -14.42
C HIS A 49 -6.80 0.24 -14.00
N THR A 50 -5.92 -0.14 -14.93
CA THR A 50 -4.79 -1.03 -14.65
C THR A 50 -3.87 -0.44 -13.58
N LEU A 51 -3.51 0.84 -13.70
CA LEU A 51 -2.66 1.52 -12.72
C LEU A 51 -3.33 1.61 -11.34
N GLY A 52 -4.62 1.97 -11.29
CA GLY A 52 -5.40 2.02 -10.06
C GLY A 52 -5.51 0.66 -9.36
N LEU A 53 -5.72 -0.41 -10.13
CA LEU A 53 -5.80 -1.77 -9.63
C LEU A 53 -4.45 -2.24 -9.03
N TRP A 54 -3.34 -1.96 -9.70
CA TRP A 54 -2.01 -2.29 -9.18
C TRP A 54 -1.64 -1.47 -7.94
N ALA A 55 -2.02 -0.20 -7.87
CA ALA A 55 -1.92 0.59 -6.64
C ALA A 55 -2.61 -0.11 -5.46
N LEU A 56 -3.87 -0.55 -5.65
CA LEU A 56 -4.63 -1.25 -4.62
C LEU A 56 -3.97 -2.59 -4.24
N ARG A 57 -3.49 -3.36 -5.22
CA ARG A 57 -2.73 -4.61 -4.99
C ARG A 57 -1.50 -4.36 -4.11
N PHE A 58 -0.71 -3.32 -4.38
CA PHE A 58 0.46 -3.00 -3.57
C PHE A 58 0.11 -2.52 -2.16
N LEU A 59 -1.00 -1.78 -1.97
CA LEU A 59 -1.50 -1.45 -0.63
C LEU A 59 -1.92 -2.72 0.14
N ILE A 60 -2.63 -3.64 -0.52
CA ILE A 60 -3.03 -4.93 0.04
C ILE A 60 -1.79 -5.72 0.46
N LEU A 61 -0.80 -5.87 -0.42
CA LEU A 61 0.46 -6.54 -0.12
C LEU A 61 1.19 -5.90 1.07
N THR A 62 1.17 -4.56 1.16
CA THR A 62 1.74 -3.81 2.29
C THR A 62 1.06 -4.16 3.62
N LEU A 63 -0.26 -4.32 3.62
CA LEU A 63 -1.02 -4.72 4.81
C LEU A 63 -0.80 -6.21 5.15
N LEU A 64 -0.68 -7.06 4.13
CA LEU A 64 -0.51 -8.52 4.22
C LEU A 64 0.80 -8.94 4.90
N VAL A 65 1.83 -8.09 4.85
CA VAL A 65 3.11 -8.31 5.56
C VAL A 65 2.90 -8.65 7.04
N THR A 66 1.91 -8.05 7.71
CA THR A 66 1.68 -8.33 9.15
C THR A 66 0.97 -9.66 9.40
N PRO A 67 -0.19 -9.98 8.77
CA PRO A 67 -0.81 -11.30 8.87
C PRO A 67 0.16 -12.44 8.54
N ILE A 68 0.94 -12.33 7.45
CA ILE A 68 1.92 -13.37 7.09
C ILE A 68 2.90 -13.62 8.24
N ARG A 69 3.47 -12.56 8.82
CA ARG A 69 4.37 -12.69 9.97
C ARG A 69 3.68 -13.30 11.19
N ASP A 70 2.43 -12.91 11.45
CA ASP A 70 1.70 -13.38 12.63
C ASP A 70 1.27 -14.85 12.52
N VAL A 71 0.97 -15.34 11.31
CA VAL A 71 0.53 -16.74 11.05
C VAL A 71 1.71 -17.67 10.80
N THR A 72 2.69 -17.25 9.98
CA THR A 72 3.80 -18.12 9.53
C THR A 72 5.10 -17.90 10.30
N GLY A 73 5.22 -16.81 11.06
CA GLY A 73 6.48 -16.39 11.68
C GLY A 73 7.49 -15.73 10.72
N ILE A 74 7.26 -15.77 9.40
CA ILE A 74 8.19 -15.23 8.40
C ILE A 74 8.14 -13.69 8.39
N SER A 75 9.30 -13.05 8.59
CA SER A 75 9.40 -11.59 8.63
C SER A 75 9.66 -10.97 7.26
N LEU A 76 8.58 -10.48 6.63
CA LEU A 76 8.63 -9.70 5.38
C LEU A 76 8.68 -8.18 5.62
N LEU A 77 8.90 -7.74 6.86
CA LEU A 77 8.87 -6.32 7.25
C LEU A 77 9.81 -5.43 6.44
N ARG A 78 10.93 -6.00 5.96
CA ARG A 78 11.91 -5.28 5.13
C ARG A 78 11.33 -4.79 3.80
N TYR A 79 10.36 -5.50 3.22
CA TYR A 79 9.75 -5.17 1.93
C TYR A 79 8.56 -4.21 2.08
N ARG A 80 8.04 -4.04 3.30
CA ARG A 80 6.84 -3.22 3.57
C ARG A 80 6.97 -1.79 3.05
N ARG A 81 8.15 -1.18 3.22
CA ARG A 81 8.40 0.19 2.72
C ARG A 81 8.36 0.24 1.19
N ALA A 82 9.01 -0.71 0.52
CA ALA A 82 9.05 -0.76 -0.93
C ALA A 82 7.67 -0.99 -1.54
N LEU A 83 6.87 -1.90 -0.97
CA LEU A 83 5.48 -2.11 -1.38
C LEU A 83 4.62 -0.85 -1.20
N GLY A 84 4.78 -0.13 -0.09
CA GLY A 84 4.06 1.12 0.15
C GLY A 84 4.44 2.24 -0.83
N LEU A 85 5.73 2.34 -1.19
CA LEU A 85 6.20 3.30 -2.18
C LEU A 85 5.77 2.93 -3.60
N LEU A 86 5.81 1.65 -3.97
CA LEU A 86 5.24 1.17 -5.23
C LEU A 86 3.75 1.52 -5.34
N ALA A 87 2.98 1.27 -4.28
CA ALA A 87 1.58 1.69 -4.24
C ALA A 87 1.43 3.19 -4.52
N PHE A 88 2.21 4.04 -3.84
CA PHE A 88 2.17 5.48 -4.07
C PHE A 88 2.55 5.88 -5.50
N TYR A 89 3.59 5.28 -6.08
CA TYR A 89 3.97 5.55 -7.47
C TYR A 89 2.86 5.16 -8.45
N TYR A 90 2.19 4.03 -8.21
CA TYR A 90 1.04 3.63 -9.03
C TYR A 90 -0.16 4.57 -8.87
N VAL A 91 -0.45 5.04 -7.65
CA VAL A 91 -1.50 6.06 -7.44
C VAL A 91 -1.13 7.36 -8.15
N LEU A 92 0.15 7.76 -8.11
CA LEU A 92 0.62 8.96 -8.80
C LEU A 92 0.51 8.81 -10.32
N MET A 93 0.93 7.67 -10.89
CA MET A 93 0.76 7.38 -12.32
C MET A 93 -0.71 7.35 -12.72
N HIS A 94 -1.57 6.71 -11.93
CA HIS A 94 -3.03 6.69 -12.14
C HIS A 94 -3.61 8.12 -12.16
N PHE A 95 -3.26 8.94 -11.17
CA PHE A 95 -3.68 10.34 -11.13
C PHE A 95 -3.11 11.16 -12.29
N THR A 96 -1.87 10.92 -12.70
CA THR A 96 -1.26 11.60 -13.86
C THR A 96 -1.97 11.23 -15.15
N VAL A 97 -2.36 9.96 -15.35
CA VAL A 97 -3.15 9.55 -16.52
C VAL A 97 -4.51 10.25 -16.53
N TYR A 98 -5.23 10.28 -15.40
CA TYR A 98 -6.46 11.05 -15.28
C TYR A 98 -6.25 12.54 -15.62
N MET A 99 -5.26 13.19 -15.01
CA MET A 99 -5.01 14.62 -15.23
C MET A 99 -4.58 14.96 -16.66
N VAL A 100 -3.71 14.16 -17.26
CA VAL A 100 -3.05 14.48 -18.53
C VAL A 100 -3.83 13.92 -19.72
N LEU A 101 -4.24 12.65 -19.64
CA LEU A 101 -4.83 11.93 -20.78
C LEU A 101 -6.36 12.01 -20.79
N ASP A 102 -7.02 11.91 -19.63
CA ASP A 102 -8.49 11.97 -19.56
C ASP A 102 -8.99 13.42 -19.51
N GLN A 103 -8.38 14.26 -18.67
CA GLN A 103 -8.83 15.64 -18.43
C GLN A 103 -8.07 16.70 -19.25
N ALA A 104 -7.05 16.30 -20.01
CA ALA A 104 -6.22 17.20 -20.83
C ALA A 104 -5.71 18.44 -20.07
N LEU A 105 -5.34 18.27 -18.80
CA LEU A 105 -4.90 19.32 -17.86
C LEU A 105 -5.94 20.41 -17.57
N SER A 106 -7.21 20.16 -17.86
CA SER A 106 -8.32 21.08 -17.57
C SER A 106 -8.69 21.09 -16.10
N ILE A 107 -8.23 22.10 -15.37
CA ILE A 107 -8.54 22.27 -13.94
C ILE A 107 -10.05 22.44 -13.69
N SER A 108 -10.76 23.11 -14.60
CA SER A 108 -12.21 23.28 -14.48
C SER A 108 -12.96 21.95 -14.62
N ALA A 109 -12.52 21.07 -15.51
CA ALA A 109 -13.10 19.74 -15.68
C ALA A 109 -12.84 18.87 -14.43
N VAL A 110 -11.62 18.90 -13.89
CA VAL A 110 -11.26 18.21 -12.65
C VAL A 110 -12.11 18.66 -11.47
N ILE A 111 -12.32 19.98 -11.30
CA ILE A 111 -13.18 20.52 -10.23
C ILE A 111 -14.62 20.04 -10.43
N ALA A 112 -15.13 20.08 -11.66
CA ALA A 112 -16.48 19.59 -11.95
C ALA A 112 -16.63 18.10 -11.63
N ASP A 113 -15.61 17.30 -11.94
CA ASP A 113 -15.57 15.87 -11.65
C ASP A 113 -15.52 15.57 -10.15
N ILE A 114 -14.71 16.31 -9.38
CA ILE A 114 -14.67 16.21 -7.90
C ILE A 114 -16.07 16.46 -7.32
N VAL A 115 -16.76 17.51 -7.78
CA VAL A 115 -18.09 17.88 -7.26
C VAL A 115 -19.17 16.89 -7.70
N LYS A 116 -19.15 16.43 -8.96
CA LYS A 116 -20.22 15.60 -9.55
C LYS A 116 -20.04 14.11 -9.30
N ARG A 117 -18.82 13.64 -9.02
CA ARG A 117 -18.49 12.21 -8.93
C ARG A 117 -17.88 11.91 -7.56
N PRO A 118 -18.68 11.42 -6.59
CA PRO A 118 -18.20 11.16 -5.23
C PRO A 118 -16.99 10.22 -5.17
N PHE A 119 -16.91 9.23 -6.08
CA PHE A 119 -15.76 8.32 -6.13
C PHE A 119 -14.45 9.06 -6.43
N ILE A 120 -14.44 10.09 -7.28
CA ILE A 120 -13.24 10.91 -7.56
C ILE A 120 -12.81 11.66 -6.30
N THR A 121 -13.76 12.25 -5.57
CA THR A 121 -13.46 12.90 -4.28
C THR A 121 -12.79 11.94 -3.30
N ILE A 122 -13.31 10.70 -3.18
CA ILE A 122 -12.71 9.67 -2.32
C ILE A 122 -11.30 9.29 -2.79
N GLY A 123 -11.08 9.21 -4.10
CA GLY A 123 -9.77 8.98 -4.72
C GLY A 123 -8.77 10.08 -4.37
N MET A 124 -9.18 11.35 -4.52
CA MET A 124 -8.35 12.53 -4.21
C MET A 124 -7.98 12.60 -2.72
N ILE A 125 -8.94 12.31 -1.83
CA ILE A 125 -8.67 12.23 -0.38
C ILE A 125 -7.66 11.11 -0.10
N SER A 126 -7.84 9.94 -0.71
CA SER A 126 -6.92 8.80 -0.53
C SER A 126 -5.51 9.13 -1.02
N LEU A 127 -5.37 9.78 -2.18
CA LEU A 127 -4.09 10.29 -2.68
C LEU A 127 -3.47 11.29 -1.69
N ALA A 128 -4.24 12.28 -1.22
CA ALA A 128 -3.76 13.29 -0.27
C ALA A 128 -3.26 12.66 1.04
N LEU A 129 -3.92 11.60 1.52
CA LEU A 129 -3.47 10.83 2.69
C LEU A 129 -2.18 10.04 2.44
N LEU A 130 -1.96 9.55 1.21
CA LEU A 130 -0.75 8.79 0.85
C LEU A 130 0.48 9.68 0.66
N VAL A 131 0.32 10.95 0.26
CA VAL A 131 1.42 11.91 0.07
C VAL A 131 2.34 12.01 1.32
N PRO A 132 1.85 12.33 2.53
CA PRO A 132 2.71 12.44 3.70
C PRO A 132 3.35 11.09 4.08
N LEU A 133 2.70 9.96 3.78
CA LEU A 133 3.25 8.62 4.01
C LEU A 133 4.45 8.36 3.09
N ALA A 134 4.33 8.70 1.81
CA ALA A 134 5.43 8.57 0.86
C ALA A 134 6.60 9.50 1.22
N LEU A 135 6.32 10.77 1.50
CA LEU A 135 7.34 11.76 1.88
C LEU A 135 8.10 11.37 3.16
N THR A 136 7.42 10.70 4.10
CA THR A 136 8.03 10.25 5.36
C THR A 136 8.50 8.78 5.36
N SER A 137 8.52 8.13 4.18
CA SER A 137 9.01 6.75 4.00
C SER A 137 10.53 6.66 3.86
N ASN A 138 11.28 7.42 4.65
CA ASN A 138 12.74 7.44 4.65
C ASN A 138 13.32 7.27 6.07
N ASN A 139 14.60 6.91 6.16
CA ASN A 139 15.25 6.62 7.44
C ASN A 139 15.36 7.88 8.33
N TRP A 140 15.48 9.06 7.72
CA TRP A 140 15.58 10.32 8.45
C TRP A 140 14.26 10.64 9.17
N SER A 141 13.12 10.56 8.48
CA SER A 141 11.79 10.82 9.05
C SER A 141 11.45 9.83 10.16
N ILE A 142 11.81 8.56 10.02
CA ILE A 142 11.60 7.54 11.06
C ILE A 142 12.35 7.92 12.34
N ARG A 143 13.62 8.33 12.22
CA ARG A 143 14.46 8.73 13.36
C ARG A 143 13.95 10.04 13.98
N LYS A 144 13.57 11.02 13.16
CA LYS A 144 13.17 12.36 13.63
C LYS A 144 11.78 12.40 14.26
N LEU A 145 10.81 11.66 13.71
CA LEU A 145 9.41 11.70 14.18
C LEU A 145 9.12 10.66 15.27
N GLY A 146 9.91 9.59 15.37
CA GLY A 146 9.77 8.55 16.40
C GLY A 146 8.36 7.96 16.45
N ARG A 147 7.69 8.03 17.61
CA ARG A 147 6.32 7.50 17.80
C ARG A 147 5.28 8.17 16.90
N ARG A 148 5.45 9.46 16.57
CA ARG A 148 4.53 10.18 15.68
C ARG A 148 4.55 9.61 14.26
N TRP A 149 5.68 9.06 13.80
CA TRP A 149 5.78 8.37 12.52
C TRP A 149 4.80 7.19 12.42
N VAL A 150 4.70 6.41 13.51
CA VAL A 150 3.79 5.26 13.58
C VAL A 150 2.34 5.70 13.52
N THR A 151 1.98 6.78 14.21
CA THR A 151 0.62 7.36 14.16
C THR A 151 0.29 7.87 12.77
N LEU A 152 1.20 8.63 12.15
CA LEU A 152 1.04 9.12 10.78
C LEU A 152 0.81 7.96 9.80
N HIS A 153 1.61 6.89 9.90
CA HIS A 153 1.48 5.74 8.99
C HIS A 153 0.22 4.88 9.24
N LYS A 154 -0.61 5.20 10.24
CA LYS A 154 -1.96 4.60 10.34
C LYS A 154 -2.93 5.15 9.30
N LEU A 155 -2.64 6.31 8.68
CA LEU A 155 -3.45 6.85 7.60
C LEU A 155 -3.56 5.88 6.41
N VAL A 156 -2.63 4.92 6.26
CA VAL A 156 -2.69 3.88 5.24
C VAL A 156 -3.97 3.05 5.34
N TYR A 157 -4.55 2.89 6.53
CA TYR A 157 -5.79 2.14 6.74
C TYR A 157 -7.01 2.90 6.19
N VAL A 158 -6.99 4.23 6.33
CA VAL A 158 -8.03 5.09 5.74
C VAL A 158 -7.85 5.16 4.23
N ALA A 159 -6.61 5.33 3.75
CA ALA A 159 -6.31 5.41 2.32
C ALA A 159 -6.65 4.11 1.57
N ILE A 160 -6.37 2.93 2.13
CA ILE A 160 -6.73 1.67 1.46
C ILE A 160 -8.24 1.39 1.49
N ALA A 161 -8.94 1.78 2.57
CA ALA A 161 -10.40 1.71 2.61
C ALA A 161 -11.01 2.66 1.55
N GLY A 162 -10.53 3.90 1.49
CA GLY A 162 -10.94 4.87 0.48
C GLY A 162 -10.65 4.39 -0.94
N GLY A 163 -9.47 3.81 -1.20
CA GLY A 163 -9.14 3.21 -2.51
C GLY A 163 -10.06 2.06 -2.92
N ALA A 164 -10.43 1.19 -1.97
CA ALA A 164 -11.38 0.10 -2.24
C ALA A 164 -12.80 0.63 -2.54
N ILE A 165 -13.27 1.63 -1.78
CA ILE A 165 -14.57 2.27 -2.02
C ILE A 165 -14.57 3.02 -3.36
N HIS A 166 -13.50 3.76 -3.65
CA HIS A 166 -13.30 4.44 -4.93
C HIS A 166 -13.42 3.46 -6.10
N PHE A 167 -12.77 2.29 -6.01
CA PHE A 167 -12.86 1.26 -7.04
C PHE A 167 -14.27 0.65 -7.16
N LEU A 168 -14.91 0.36 -6.03
CA LEU A 168 -16.27 -0.20 -6.02
C LEU A 168 -17.29 0.76 -6.66
N MET A 169 -17.11 2.07 -6.51
CA MET A 169 -18.00 3.09 -7.06
C MET A 169 -17.65 3.53 -8.49
N SER A 170 -16.44 3.26 -8.99
CA SER A 170 -16.01 3.68 -10.33
C SER A 170 -16.61 2.81 -11.44
N VAL A 171 -17.01 1.58 -11.10
CA VAL A 171 -17.69 0.65 -12.01
C VAL A 171 -19.19 0.90 -12.01
N LYS A 172 -19.83 0.80 -13.18
CA LYS A 172 -21.28 1.04 -13.34
C LYS A 172 -22.15 -0.14 -12.87
N SER A 173 -21.56 -1.29 -12.59
CA SER A 173 -22.25 -2.52 -12.17
C SER A 173 -21.62 -3.08 -10.89
N TRP A 174 -22.04 -4.28 -10.47
CA TRP A 174 -21.46 -5.02 -9.35
C TRP A 174 -20.60 -6.21 -9.84
N PRO A 175 -19.49 -5.96 -10.58
CA PRO A 175 -18.63 -7.04 -11.03
C PRO A 175 -17.91 -7.67 -9.84
N ALA A 176 -17.57 -8.95 -9.98
CA ALA A 176 -16.91 -9.71 -8.93
C ALA A 176 -15.56 -9.09 -8.51
N GLU A 177 -14.82 -8.49 -9.44
CA GLU A 177 -13.46 -8.00 -9.19
C GLU A 177 -13.40 -6.92 -8.07
N PRO A 178 -14.05 -5.74 -8.17
CA PRO A 178 -14.07 -4.76 -7.09
C PRO A 178 -14.60 -5.30 -5.76
N ILE A 179 -15.60 -6.20 -5.79
CA ILE A 179 -16.17 -6.83 -4.60
C ILE A 179 -15.14 -7.70 -3.89
N ILE A 180 -14.39 -8.51 -4.64
CA ILE A 180 -13.32 -9.35 -4.10
C ILE A 180 -12.23 -8.48 -3.46
N TYR A 181 -11.81 -7.40 -4.12
CA TYR A 181 -10.82 -6.47 -3.56
C TYR A 181 -11.33 -5.78 -2.29
N ALA A 182 -12.58 -5.32 -2.29
CA ALA A 182 -13.21 -4.72 -1.11
C ALA A 182 -13.30 -5.72 0.07
N ALA A 183 -13.65 -6.98 -0.21
CA ALA A 183 -13.67 -8.05 0.78
C ALA A 183 -12.28 -8.30 1.38
N ILE A 184 -11.25 -8.43 0.53
CA ILE A 184 -9.86 -8.61 0.99
C ILE A 184 -9.41 -7.45 1.88
N VAL A 185 -9.65 -6.21 1.45
CA VAL A 185 -9.29 -5.00 2.23
C VAL A 185 -10.01 -5.01 3.57
N THR A 186 -11.30 -5.30 3.58
CA THR A 186 -12.12 -5.38 4.80
C THR A 186 -11.55 -6.42 5.76
N THR A 187 -11.26 -7.64 5.28
CA THR A 187 -10.66 -8.70 6.10
C THR A 187 -9.31 -8.28 6.69
N LEU A 188 -8.44 -7.64 5.91
CA LEU A 188 -7.13 -7.18 6.38
C LEU A 188 -7.21 -6.06 7.41
N LEU A 189 -8.19 -5.15 7.27
CA LEU A 189 -8.45 -4.09 8.25
C LEU A 189 -9.01 -4.68 9.55
N LEU A 190 -9.96 -5.61 9.46
CA LEU A 190 -10.50 -6.31 10.63
C LEU A 190 -9.40 -7.09 11.37
N TRP A 191 -8.51 -7.79 10.65
CA TRP A 191 -7.35 -8.45 11.24
C TRP A 191 -6.48 -7.46 12.04
N ARG A 192 -6.27 -6.25 11.50
CA ARG A 192 -5.46 -5.22 12.17
C ARG A 192 -6.05 -4.78 13.49
N VAL A 193 -7.38 -4.62 13.54
CA VAL A 193 -8.12 -4.22 14.74
C VAL A 193 -8.20 -5.35 15.76
N ALA A 194 -8.37 -6.60 15.33
CA ALA A 194 -8.45 -7.76 16.22
C ALA A 194 -7.10 -8.16 16.86
N ARG A 195 -5.98 -7.87 16.20
CA ARG A 195 -4.63 -8.30 16.61
C ARG A 195 -4.21 -7.99 18.06
N PRO A 196 -4.50 -6.82 18.67
CA PRO A 196 -4.15 -6.55 20.06
C PRO A 196 -4.83 -7.52 21.03
N PHE A 197 -6.07 -7.91 20.73
CA PHE A 197 -6.87 -8.83 21.55
C PHE A 197 -6.37 -10.27 21.46
N THR A 198 -5.89 -10.70 20.29
CA THR A 198 -5.37 -12.07 20.10
C THR A 198 -3.97 -12.29 20.66
N LYS A 199 -3.14 -11.24 20.78
CA LYS A 199 -1.79 -11.33 21.37
C LYS A 199 -1.74 -11.14 22.89
N GLY A 200 -2.78 -10.55 23.49
CA GLY A 200 -2.89 -10.34 24.94
C GLY A 200 -2.93 -11.62 25.78
N SER A 201 -3.19 -12.78 25.18
CA SER A 201 -3.26 -14.08 25.87
C SER A 201 -1.91 -14.82 25.95
N LYS A 202 -0.92 -14.48 25.12
CA LYS A 202 0.40 -15.17 25.09
C LYS A 202 1.49 -14.51 25.93
N GLN A 203 1.16 -13.53 26.76
CA GLN A 203 2.07 -13.05 27.80
C GLN A 203 1.95 -14.02 28.99
N VAL A 204 2.51 -15.22 28.82
CA VAL A 204 2.75 -16.16 29.93
C VAL A 204 3.49 -15.36 31.01
N LYS A 205 2.82 -15.20 32.15
CA LYS A 205 3.38 -14.68 33.39
C LYS A 205 4.74 -15.37 33.57
N ARG A 206 5.85 -14.63 33.37
CA ARG A 206 7.15 -15.09 33.87
C ARG A 206 7.02 -15.09 35.39
N PRO A 207 7.13 -16.22 36.09
CA PRO A 207 7.16 -16.20 37.55
C PRO A 207 8.38 -15.39 37.97
N ARG A 208 8.15 -14.21 38.55
CA ARG A 208 9.19 -13.47 39.28
C ARG A 208 9.33 -14.12 40.66
N GLU A 209 9.83 -15.35 40.75
CA GLU A 209 9.82 -16.06 42.04
C GLU A 209 10.97 -17.04 42.29
N ALA A 210 12.12 -16.87 41.63
CA ALA A 210 13.30 -17.72 41.89
C ALA A 210 14.56 -16.95 42.33
N ALA A 211 14.44 -15.70 42.80
CA ALA A 211 15.59 -14.90 43.23
C ALA A 211 15.66 -14.61 44.74
N VAL A 212 14.77 -15.19 45.56
CA VAL A 212 14.69 -14.88 47.01
C VAL A 212 15.22 -16.02 47.90
N ILE A 213 15.52 -17.22 47.37
CA ILE A 213 15.90 -18.38 48.20
C ILE A 213 17.34 -18.83 47.91
N LEU A 214 18.33 -17.95 48.04
CA LEU A 214 19.75 -18.33 48.21
C LEU A 214 20.52 -17.27 49.04
N LYS A 215 19.84 -16.68 50.03
CA LYS A 215 20.48 -15.92 51.12
C LYS A 215 19.78 -16.28 52.44
N LYS A 216 20.09 -17.47 52.95
CA LYS A 216 19.97 -17.81 54.37
C LYS A 216 21.20 -18.61 54.73
#